data_AF-V9LJB0-F1
#
_entry.id   AF-V9LJB0-F1
#
_cell.length_a   1.000
_cell.length_b   1.000
_cell.length_c   1.000
_cell.angle_alpha   90.00
_cell.angle_beta   90.00
_cell.angle_gamma   90.00
#
_symmetry.space_group_name_H-M   'P 1'
#
loop_
_entity.id
_entity.type
_entity.pdbx_description
1 polymer ?
#
loop_
_entity_poly.entity_id
_entity_poly.type
_entity_poly.pdbx_seq_one_letter_code
_entity_poly.pdbx_strand_id
1 'polypeptide(L)'
;MGHRISALVTELEVTVPGSTVSGLKGSSLELHCTVRIDVRLNNTLRVFWTKGNETCNPSATISRGEISNQTLSATGSKFVLTLFNLRDEDSGVYYCCVFSHLSPQITATGFINVRVDGNPLILYLLLIVKAALFLILTTASYIWVCKQKRQ
;
A
#
# COMPACT_ATOMS: atom_id res chain seq x y z
N MET A 1 -27.07 -2.89 -42.90
CA MET A 1 -25.68 -2.39 -42.93
C MET A 1 -25.33 -1.94 -41.52
N GLY A 2 -24.68 -2.80 -40.74
CA GLY A 2 -24.32 -2.49 -39.35
C GLY A 2 -23.01 -1.70 -39.34
N HIS A 3 -23.06 -0.40 -39.05
CA HIS A 3 -21.87 0.38 -38.81
C HIS A 3 -21.23 -0.11 -37.50
N ARG A 4 -20.12 -0.84 -37.60
CA ARG A 4 -19.22 -1.07 -36.45
C ARG A 4 -18.63 0.28 -36.07
N ILE A 5 -19.27 0.96 -35.12
CA ILE A 5 -18.69 2.13 -34.46
C ILE A 5 -17.52 1.60 -33.63
N SER A 6 -16.32 1.67 -34.21
CA SER A 6 -15.08 1.43 -33.49
C SER A 6 -14.81 2.70 -32.68
N ALA A 7 -15.16 2.70 -31.40
CA ALA A 7 -14.77 3.78 -30.50
C ALA A 7 -13.28 3.63 -30.21
N LEU A 8 -12.47 4.55 -30.75
CA LEU A 8 -11.05 4.67 -30.43
C LEU A 8 -10.95 5.38 -29.09
N VAL A 9 -10.46 4.69 -28.06
CA VAL A 9 -10.07 5.34 -26.81
C VAL A 9 -8.65 5.85 -27.03
N THR A 10 -8.51 7.18 -27.07
CA THR A 10 -7.29 7.82 -27.52
C THR A 10 -6.20 7.86 -26.46
N GLU A 11 -6.54 7.79 -25.17
CA GLU A 11 -5.56 7.74 -24.08
C GLU A 11 -6.23 7.29 -22.77
N LEU A 12 -5.69 6.26 -22.11
CA LEU A 12 -6.04 5.91 -20.72
C LEU A 12 -4.79 6.17 -19.87
N GLU A 13 -4.69 7.37 -19.32
CA GLU A 13 -3.57 7.75 -18.46
C GLU A 13 -3.93 7.41 -17.01
N VAL A 14 -3.23 6.41 -16.45
CA VAL A 14 -3.28 6.11 -15.03
C VAL A 14 -2.13 6.87 -14.39
N THR A 15 -2.44 8.00 -13.75
CA THR A 15 -1.42 8.81 -13.06
C THR A 15 -1.11 8.16 -11.72
N VAL A 16 -0.44 7.02 -11.75
CA VAL A 16 0.22 6.46 -10.57
C VAL A 16 1.68 6.86 -10.67
N PRO A 17 2.21 7.67 -9.74
CA PRO A 17 3.64 7.88 -9.72
C PRO A 17 4.28 6.51 -9.50
N GLY A 18 5.26 6.12 -10.33
CA GLY A 18 6.11 4.94 -10.10
C GLY A 18 6.97 5.16 -8.85
N SER A 19 6.30 5.33 -7.71
CA SER A 19 6.84 5.84 -6.47
C SER A 19 6.99 4.71 -5.47
N THR A 20 7.96 4.91 -4.58
CA THR A 20 8.00 4.16 -3.32
C THR A 20 7.30 4.99 -2.27
N VAL A 21 6.32 4.38 -1.60
CA VAL A 21 5.66 4.93 -0.42
C VAL A 21 6.08 4.11 0.79
N SER A 22 6.29 4.78 1.92
CA SER A 22 6.68 4.12 3.16
C SER A 22 5.62 4.39 4.22
N GLY A 23 5.29 3.37 5.03
CA GLY A 23 4.36 3.47 6.13
C GLY A 23 4.92 2.81 7.38
N LEU A 24 4.53 3.28 8.55
CA LEU A 24 5.00 2.73 9.82
C LEU A 24 4.17 1.51 10.20
N LYS A 25 4.82 0.50 10.78
CA LYS A 25 4.14 -0.68 11.33
C LYS A 25 3.04 -0.25 12.32
N GLY A 26 1.83 -0.76 12.11
CA GLY A 26 0.63 -0.42 12.88
C GLY A 26 -0.11 0.84 12.43
N SER A 27 0.42 1.63 11.49
CA SER A 27 -0.28 2.79 10.93
C SER A 27 -1.21 2.40 9.78
N SER A 28 -1.96 3.38 9.26
CA SER A 28 -2.72 3.26 8.02
C SER A 28 -1.97 3.95 6.88
N LEU A 29 -2.10 3.44 5.66
CA LEU A 29 -1.48 3.99 4.45
C LEU A 29 -2.48 4.00 3.29
N GLU A 30 -2.55 5.12 2.59
CA GLU A 30 -3.45 5.31 1.44
C GLU A 30 -2.67 5.29 0.13
N LEU A 31 -3.11 4.45 -0.80
CA LEU A 31 -2.56 4.35 -2.15
C LEU A 31 -3.52 4.98 -3.13
N HIS A 32 -3.05 5.98 -3.87
CA HIS A 32 -3.88 6.79 -4.74
C HIS A 32 -3.67 6.39 -6.20
N CYS A 33 -4.77 6.13 -6.90
CA CYS A 33 -4.80 5.91 -8.34
C CYS A 33 -5.77 6.88 -8.97
N THR A 34 -5.26 7.77 -9.82
CA THR A 34 -6.09 8.71 -10.59
C THR A 34 -6.18 8.22 -12.02
N VAL A 35 -7.41 8.04 -12.49
CA VAL A 35 -7.67 7.58 -13.85
C VAL A 35 -8.35 8.71 -14.62
N ARG A 36 -7.69 9.21 -15.68
CA ARG A 36 -8.26 10.21 -16.59
C ARG A 36 -8.95 9.51 -17.74
N ILE A 37 -10.25 9.78 -17.91
CA ILE A 37 -11.11 9.07 -18.85
C ILE A 37 -12.06 10.07 -19.51
N ASP A 38 -12.32 9.89 -20.80
CA ASP A 38 -13.41 10.58 -21.49
C ASP A 38 -14.77 10.22 -20.87
N VAL A 39 -15.60 11.25 -20.63
CA VAL A 39 -16.93 11.14 -20.00
C VAL A 39 -17.81 10.06 -20.65
N ARG A 40 -17.63 9.76 -21.95
CA ARG A 40 -18.41 8.76 -22.68
C ARG A 40 -18.12 7.31 -22.31
N LEU A 41 -17.00 7.03 -21.63
CA LEU A 41 -16.55 5.66 -21.28
C LEU A 41 -16.72 5.33 -19.79
N ASN A 42 -17.12 6.32 -18.98
CA ASN A 42 -17.10 6.27 -17.52
C ASN A 42 -17.90 5.08 -16.91
N ASN A 43 -19.00 4.66 -17.53
CA ASN A 43 -19.83 3.56 -17.03
C ASN A 43 -19.35 2.15 -17.46
N THR A 44 -18.22 2.05 -18.16
CA THR A 44 -17.76 0.78 -18.75
C THR A 44 -16.40 0.32 -18.26
N LEU A 45 -15.78 1.11 -17.38
CA LEU A 45 -14.49 0.84 -16.80
C LEU A 45 -14.62 0.20 -15.43
N ARG A 46 -13.76 -0.78 -15.17
CA ARG A 46 -13.59 -1.41 -13.87
C ARG A 46 -12.17 -1.13 -13.40
N VAL A 47 -12.04 -0.62 -12.17
CA VAL A 47 -10.75 -0.39 -11.51
C VAL A 47 -10.63 -1.34 -10.33
N PHE A 48 -9.48 -1.97 -10.19
CA PHE A 48 -9.18 -2.88 -9.09
C PHE A 48 -7.68 -2.87 -8.78
N TRP A 49 -7.33 -3.35 -7.59
CA TRP A 49 -5.94 -3.40 -7.14
C TRP A 49 -5.45 -4.85 -7.08
N THR A 50 -4.22 -5.08 -7.48
CA THR A 50 -3.53 -6.39 -7.34
C THR A 50 -2.17 -6.20 -6.66
N LYS A 51 -1.68 -7.23 -5.97
CA LYS A 51 -0.36 -7.21 -5.31
C LYS A 51 0.56 -8.23 -5.98
N GLY A 52 1.71 -7.78 -6.46
CA GLY A 52 2.72 -8.63 -7.11
C GLY A 52 2.29 -9.24 -8.45
N ASN A 53 1.11 -8.87 -8.98
CA ASN A 53 0.60 -9.36 -10.25
C ASN A 53 0.50 -8.24 -11.29
N GLU A 54 1.55 -8.11 -12.10
CA GLU A 54 1.58 -7.14 -13.20
C GLU A 54 0.56 -7.44 -14.31
N THR A 55 0.07 -8.68 -14.43
CA THR A 55 -0.85 -9.06 -15.51
C THR A 55 -2.27 -8.55 -15.28
N CYS A 56 -2.53 -7.89 -14.15
CA CYS A 56 -3.83 -7.32 -13.81
C CYS A 56 -4.98 -8.33 -13.98
N ASN A 57 -4.80 -9.55 -13.44
CA ASN A 57 -5.87 -10.54 -13.42
C ASN A 57 -6.91 -10.15 -12.35
N PRO A 58 -8.21 -9.98 -12.70
CA PRO A 58 -9.24 -9.65 -11.72
C PRO A 58 -9.42 -10.73 -10.63
N SER A 59 -9.06 -11.99 -10.90
CA SER A 59 -9.06 -13.05 -9.89
C SER A 59 -7.96 -12.87 -8.83
N ALA A 60 -6.95 -12.05 -9.09
CA ALA A 60 -5.88 -11.71 -8.16
C ALA A 60 -6.12 -10.38 -7.42
N THR A 61 -7.39 -9.94 -7.37
CA THR A 61 -7.77 -8.72 -6.64
C THR A 61 -7.39 -8.86 -5.17
N ILE A 62 -6.80 -7.80 -4.62
CA ILE A 62 -6.38 -7.76 -3.21
C ILE A 62 -7.59 -7.88 -2.30
N SER A 63 -7.51 -8.78 -1.32
CA SER A 63 -8.51 -8.93 -0.24
C SER A 63 -8.18 -8.12 1.01
N ARG A 64 -6.97 -7.55 1.09
CA ARG A 64 -6.48 -6.77 2.23
C ARG A 64 -6.64 -5.26 2.01
N GLY A 65 -7.21 -4.58 3.00
CA GLY A 65 -7.49 -3.14 2.95
C GLY A 65 -8.91 -2.83 2.50
N GLU A 66 -9.23 -1.54 2.42
CA GLU A 66 -10.52 -1.04 1.97
C GLU A 66 -10.34 -0.22 0.70
N ILE A 67 -11.19 -0.47 -0.29
CA ILE A 67 -11.18 0.24 -1.57
C ILE A 67 -12.29 1.27 -1.52
N SER A 68 -11.92 2.55 -1.64
CA SER A 68 -12.85 3.67 -1.68
C SER A 68 -12.78 4.38 -3.04
N ASN A 69 -13.95 4.66 -3.61
CA ASN A 69 -14.09 5.41 -4.85
C ASN A 69 -14.46 6.85 -4.49
N GLN A 70 -13.52 7.78 -4.60
CA GLN A 70 -13.76 9.18 -4.31
C GLN A 70 -14.07 9.94 -5.60
N THR A 71 -15.37 10.11 -5.85
CA THR A 71 -16.02 11.07 -6.77
C THR A 71 -15.60 11.05 -8.25
N LEU A 72 -16.60 10.98 -9.12
CA LEU A 72 -16.49 11.16 -10.57
C LEU A 72 -16.40 12.66 -10.87
N SER A 73 -15.19 13.21 -11.08
CA SER A 73 -15.04 14.57 -11.58
C SER A 73 -14.90 14.56 -13.10
N ALA A 74 -15.24 15.67 -13.77
CA ALA A 74 -15.07 15.83 -15.21
C ALA A 74 -13.60 15.69 -15.67
N THR A 75 -12.64 15.76 -14.73
CA THR A 75 -11.20 15.62 -14.95
C THR A 75 -10.62 14.25 -14.61
N GLY A 76 -11.43 13.31 -14.11
CA GLY A 76 -11.00 11.94 -13.78
C GLY A 76 -11.64 11.39 -12.50
N SER A 77 -11.52 10.07 -12.33
CA SER A 77 -11.99 9.33 -11.15
C SER A 77 -10.81 8.95 -10.26
N LYS A 78 -10.94 9.19 -8.94
CA LYS A 78 -9.91 8.83 -7.96
C LYS A 78 -10.30 7.54 -7.24
N PHE A 79 -9.40 6.57 -7.27
CA PHE A 79 -9.54 5.27 -6.62
C PHE A 79 -8.47 5.16 -5.55
N VAL A 80 -8.88 4.94 -4.30
CA VAL A 80 -7.99 4.90 -3.15
C VAL A 80 -8.04 3.52 -2.52
N LEU A 81 -6.88 2.91 -2.29
CA LEU A 81 -6.75 1.70 -1.48
C LEU A 81 -6.14 2.08 -0.13
N THR A 82 -6.88 1.85 0.94
CA THR A 82 -6.43 2.11 2.31
C THR A 82 -6.01 0.80 2.98
N LEU A 83 -4.73 0.69 3.31
CA LEU A 83 -4.16 -0.40 4.09
C LEU A 83 -4.16 -0.01 5.56
N PHE A 84 -4.93 -0.71 6.38
CA PHE A 84 -4.96 -0.50 7.83
C PHE A 84 -3.96 -1.41 8.54
N ASN A 85 -3.49 -0.95 9.71
CA ASN A 85 -2.63 -1.70 10.63
C ASN A 85 -1.48 -2.40 9.87
N LEU A 86 -0.61 -1.60 9.27
CA LEU A 86 0.47 -2.08 8.40
C LEU A 86 1.37 -3.11 9.08
N ARG A 87 1.70 -4.17 8.33
CA ARG A 87 2.55 -5.30 8.72
C ARG A 87 3.67 -5.48 7.71
N ASP A 88 4.70 -6.23 8.09
CA ASP A 88 5.84 -6.47 7.20
C ASP A 88 5.39 -7.18 5.91
N GLU A 89 4.36 -8.05 6.01
CA GLU A 89 3.73 -8.73 4.86
C GLU A 89 3.06 -7.77 3.86
N ASP A 90 2.79 -6.52 4.22
CA ASP A 90 2.19 -5.52 3.35
C ASP A 90 3.18 -4.87 2.40
N SER A 91 4.48 -5.03 2.66
CA SER A 91 5.50 -4.56 1.74
C SER A 91 5.37 -5.28 0.38
N GLY A 92 5.69 -4.56 -0.69
CA GLY A 92 5.68 -5.10 -2.05
C GLY A 92 5.05 -4.15 -3.07
N VAL A 93 4.91 -4.64 -4.30
CA VAL A 93 4.42 -3.84 -5.42
C VAL A 93 2.91 -4.01 -5.57
N TYR A 94 2.19 -2.89 -5.53
CA TYR A 94 0.75 -2.80 -5.73
C TYR A 94 0.49 -2.23 -7.11
N TYR A 95 -0.44 -2.83 -7.84
CA TYR A 95 -0.83 -2.39 -9.17
C TYR A 95 -2.28 -1.89 -9.15
N CYS A 96 -2.49 -0.68 -9.64
CA CYS A 96 -3.80 -0.18 -10.00
C CYS A 96 -4.11 -0.62 -11.44
N CYS A 97 -5.10 -1.48 -11.59
CA CYS A 97 -5.49 -2.08 -12.85
C CYS A 97 -6.81 -1.47 -13.33
N VAL A 98 -6.82 -1.00 -14.56
CA VAL A 98 -8.02 -0.45 -15.19
C VAL A 98 -8.37 -1.28 -16.42
N PHE A 99 -9.61 -1.77 -16.46
CA PHE A 99 -10.13 -2.63 -17.53
C PHE A 99 -11.40 -2.02 -18.15
N SER A 100 -11.52 -2.04 -19.47
CA SER A 100 -12.75 -1.65 -20.19
C SER A 100 -13.55 -2.84 -20.70
N HIS A 101 -14.83 -2.90 -20.34
CA HIS A 101 -15.75 -3.90 -20.87
C HIS A 101 -16.08 -3.70 -22.36
N LEU A 102 -15.92 -2.48 -22.89
CA LEU A 102 -16.21 -2.16 -24.30
C LEU A 102 -15.03 -2.44 -25.23
N SER A 103 -13.80 -2.38 -24.71
CA SER A 103 -12.60 -2.61 -25.51
C SER A 103 -11.53 -3.30 -24.65
N PRO A 104 -11.47 -4.64 -24.69
CA PRO A 104 -10.55 -5.43 -23.86
C PRO A 104 -9.07 -5.22 -24.19
N GLN A 105 -8.75 -4.49 -25.26
CA GLN A 105 -7.37 -4.07 -25.59
C GLN A 105 -6.89 -2.91 -24.71
N ILE A 106 -7.78 -2.26 -23.96
CA ILE A 106 -7.45 -1.12 -23.11
C ILE A 106 -7.28 -1.63 -21.69
N THR A 107 -6.03 -1.94 -21.37
CA THR A 107 -5.60 -2.19 -20.00
C THR A 107 -4.53 -1.16 -19.69
N ALA A 108 -4.78 -0.34 -18.68
CA ALA A 108 -3.75 0.55 -18.16
C ALA A 108 -3.43 0.16 -16.73
N THR A 109 -2.13 0.22 -16.42
CA THR A 109 -1.56 -0.30 -15.19
C THR A 109 -0.62 0.73 -14.61
N GLY A 110 -0.85 1.13 -13.36
CA GLY A 110 0.11 1.90 -12.58
C GLY A 110 0.58 1.09 -11.40
N PHE A 111 1.84 1.28 -10.98
CA PHE A 111 2.40 0.53 -9.85
C PHE A 111 2.91 1.45 -8.74
N ILE A 112 2.82 0.99 -7.50
CA ILE A 112 3.33 1.65 -6.31
C ILE A 112 4.11 0.61 -5.50
N ASN A 113 5.33 0.94 -5.12
CA ASN A 113 6.11 0.10 -4.23
C ASN A 113 5.88 0.51 -2.76
N VAL A 114 5.32 -0.39 -1.96
CA VAL A 114 5.04 -0.15 -0.55
C VAL A 114 6.18 -0.71 0.30
N ARG A 115 6.72 0.12 1.20
CA ARG A 115 7.66 -0.28 2.26
C ARG A 115 7.01 -0.09 3.62
N VAL A 116 7.17 -1.07 4.49
CA VAL A 116 6.74 -0.98 5.88
C VAL A 116 7.96 -0.83 6.77
N ASP A 117 8.05 0.31 7.45
CA ASP A 117 9.13 0.64 8.35
C ASP A 117 8.76 0.28 9.79
N GLY A 118 9.77 -0.12 10.57
CA GLY A 118 9.61 -0.36 12.00
C GLY A 118 9.22 0.92 12.75
N ASN A 119 8.41 0.78 13.80
CA ASN A 119 8.02 1.93 14.61
C ASN A 119 9.20 2.40 15.50
N PRO A 120 9.75 3.61 15.29
CA PRO A 120 10.95 4.07 15.98
C PRO A 120 10.72 4.27 17.49
N LEU A 121 9.49 4.59 17.91
CA LEU A 121 9.17 4.76 19.33
C LEU A 121 9.26 3.43 20.09
N ILE A 122 8.76 2.35 19.47
CA ILE A 122 8.87 1.00 20.02
C ILE A 122 10.34 0.58 20.11
N LEU A 123 11.12 0.86 19.06
CA LEU A 123 12.55 0.54 19.04
C LEU A 123 13.29 1.26 20.17
N TYR A 124 13.04 2.56 20.35
CA TYR A 124 13.65 3.36 21.40
C TYR A 124 13.28 2.88 22.81
N LEU A 125 12.00 2.55 23.04
CA LEU A 125 11.52 1.99 24.30
C LEU A 125 12.23 0.67 24.63
N LEU A 126 12.39 -0.23 23.66
CA LEU A 126 13.10 -1.50 23.85
C LEU A 126 14.57 -1.30 24.22
N LEU A 127 15.23 -0.28 23.67
CA LEU A 127 16.61 0.07 24.03
C LEU A 127 16.72 0.56 25.47
N ILE A 128 15.80 1.43 25.91
CA ILE A 128 15.75 1.91 27.31
C ILE A 128 15.53 0.74 28.27
N VAL A 129 14.57 -0.14 27.99
CA VAL A 129 14.27 -1.30 28.85
C VAL A 129 15.49 -2.22 28.96
N LYS A 130 16.18 -2.49 27.85
CA LYS A 130 17.41 -3.29 27.85
C LYS A 130 18.53 -2.64 28.68
N ALA A 131 18.73 -1.33 28.54
CA ALA A 131 19.73 -0.61 29.31
C ALA A 131 19.44 -0.64 30.82
N ALA A 132 18.17 -0.42 31.20
CA ALA A 132 17.73 -0.49 32.59
C ALA A 132 17.95 -1.90 33.18
N LEU A 133 17.58 -2.96 32.45
CA LEU A 133 17.84 -4.34 32.88
C LEU A 133 19.33 -4.62 33.07
N PHE A 134 20.18 -4.14 32.17
CA PHE A 134 21.64 -4.31 32.31
C PHE A 134 22.19 -3.59 33.55
N LEU A 135 21.71 -2.38 33.86
CA LEU A 135 22.06 -1.65 35.10
C LEU A 135 21.58 -2.39 36.36
N ILE A 136 20.38 -2.97 36.32
CA ILE A 136 19.84 -3.75 37.45
C ILE A 136 20.69 -5.02 37.69
N LEU A 137 21.08 -5.73 36.63
CA LEU A 137 21.92 -6.93 36.74
C LEU A 137 23.34 -6.61 37.23
N THR A 138 23.93 -5.51 36.78
CA THR A 138 25.27 -5.08 37.23
C THR A 138 25.27 -4.61 38.68
N THR A 139 24.24 -3.87 39.11
CA THR A 139 24.10 -3.48 40.52
C THR A 139 23.82 -4.68 41.42
N ALA A 140 22.95 -5.61 41.00
CA ALA A 140 22.67 -6.84 41.77
C ALA A 140 23.92 -7.71 41.93
N SER A 141 24.70 -7.91 40.85
CA SER A 141 25.96 -8.67 40.92
C SER A 141 27.01 -7.98 41.78
N TYR A 142 27.12 -6.65 41.72
CA TYR A 142 28.00 -5.89 42.62
C TYR A 142 27.63 -6.08 44.09
N ILE A 143 26.34 -5.95 44.43
CA ILE A 143 25.83 -6.17 45.79
C ILE A 143 26.12 -7.61 46.26
N TRP A 144 25.93 -8.60 45.38
CA TRP A 144 26.22 -10.00 45.68
C TRP A 144 27.69 -10.21 46.06
N VAL A 145 28.62 -9.66 45.27
CA VAL A 145 30.08 -9.76 45.53
C VAL A 145 30.44 -9.05 46.83
N CYS A 146 29.90 -7.86 47.08
CA CYS A 146 30.11 -7.12 48.32
C CYS A 146 29.62 -7.92 49.54
N LYS A 147 28.48 -8.59 49.42
CA LYS A 147 27.95 -9.46 50.47
C LYS A 147 28.85 -10.68 50.71
N GLN A 148 29.34 -11.29 49.65
CA GLN A 148 30.23 -12.46 49.73
C GLN A 148 31.60 -12.15 50.34
N LYS A 149 32.15 -10.94 50.13
CA LYS A 149 33.40 -10.52 50.78
C LYS A 149 33.25 -10.14 52.26
N ARG A 150 32.02 -9.96 52.75
CA ARG A 150 31.73 -9.54 54.14
C ARG A 150 31.52 -10.73 55.08
N GLN A 151 31.27 -11.93 54.55
CA GLN A 151 31.21 -13.19 55.31
C GLN A 151 32.56 -13.91 55.25
#